data_AF-A0A1H8T0F5-F1
#
_entry.id   AF-A0A1H8T0F5-F1
#
_cell.length_a   1.000
_cell.length_b   1.000
_cell.length_c   1.000
_cell.angle_alpha   90.00
_cell.angle_beta   90.00
_cell.angle_gamma   90.00
#
_symmetry.space_group_name_H-M   'P 1'
#
loop_
_entity.id
_entity.type
_entity.pdbx_description
1 polymer ?
#
loop_
_entity_poly.entity_id
_entity_poly.type
_entity_poly.pdbx_seq_one_letter_code
_entity_poly.pdbx_strand_id
1 'polypeptide(L)'
;MTEAEPARSDNGVATWSAAQEQPGGLRGRARMTLQTRQAQRVMRGRTRREGEGKPEIIGLARFATLMRWAWRAAERDDPWADWLLLRAYHAINENRETLAVLRQQAEARLEVMPNVEIDVAESLEPIQIPLDFSTPYGYMGAYLIGEYDNYARALLTARHVGLITKASAERDLHKGGHLVRSVFHIPAAWRFRGLTRASVHGKTEKAAEVAETQGWPPQEVLDGTIRSPLAPELQSLTSD
;
A
#
# COMPACT_ATOMS: atom_id res chain seq x y z
N MET A 1 -5.91 61.45 55.77
CA MET A 1 -6.96 60.86 54.90
C MET A 1 -6.30 60.52 53.59
N THR A 2 -5.90 59.27 53.43
CA THR A 2 -5.35 58.73 52.19
C THR A 2 -5.87 57.30 52.14
N GLU A 3 -7.01 57.14 51.45
CA GLU A 3 -7.63 55.85 51.19
C GLU A 3 -6.73 55.07 50.22
N ALA A 4 -6.24 53.93 50.66
CA ALA A 4 -5.50 53.00 49.82
C ALA A 4 -6.50 52.23 48.94
N GLU A 5 -6.38 52.42 47.65
CA GLU A 5 -7.12 51.74 46.59
C GLU A 5 -6.76 50.23 46.59
N PRO A 6 -7.73 49.29 46.61
CA PRO A 6 -7.40 47.89 46.58
C PRO A 6 -6.97 47.48 45.16
N ALA A 7 -5.80 46.86 45.07
CA ALA A 7 -5.27 46.27 43.85
C ALA A 7 -6.27 45.25 43.27
N ARG A 8 -6.81 45.55 42.08
CA ARG A 8 -7.51 44.57 41.26
C ARG A 8 -6.51 43.48 40.87
N SER A 9 -6.66 42.30 41.46
CA SER A 9 -6.03 41.09 40.92
C SER A 9 -6.71 40.79 39.59
N ASP A 10 -6.05 41.16 38.49
CA ASP A 10 -6.43 40.76 37.14
C ASP A 10 -6.17 39.25 36.99
N ASN A 11 -7.09 38.46 37.54
CA ASN A 11 -7.10 37.02 37.36
C ASN A 11 -7.75 36.73 36.00
N GLY A 12 -7.07 37.18 34.95
CA GLY A 12 -7.43 36.94 33.56
C GLY A 12 -7.25 35.46 33.24
N VAL A 13 -8.27 34.66 33.54
CA VAL A 13 -8.39 33.31 33.00
C VAL A 13 -8.41 33.48 31.48
N ALA A 14 -7.32 33.10 30.81
CA ALA A 14 -7.24 33.11 29.36
C ALA A 14 -8.40 32.26 28.82
N THR A 15 -9.42 32.92 28.28
CA THR A 15 -10.55 32.27 27.64
C THR A 15 -10.05 31.70 26.33
N TRP A 16 -9.79 30.40 26.31
CA TRP A 16 -9.44 29.62 25.12
C TRP A 16 -10.64 29.49 24.16
N SER A 17 -11.24 30.60 23.74
CA SER A 17 -12.39 30.61 22.81
C SER A 17 -12.03 29.91 21.50
N ALA A 18 -10.78 30.00 21.04
CA ALA A 18 -10.29 29.30 19.87
C ALA A 18 -10.17 27.77 20.07
N ALA A 19 -10.10 27.27 21.31
CA ALA A 19 -10.12 25.84 21.61
C ALA A 19 -11.53 25.22 21.54
N GLN A 20 -12.57 26.05 21.39
CA GLN A 20 -13.94 25.61 21.13
C GLN A 20 -14.22 25.44 19.63
N GLU A 21 -13.31 25.93 18.77
CA GLU A 21 -13.38 25.69 17.33
C GLU A 21 -12.84 24.30 17.00
N GLN A 22 -13.57 23.56 16.17
CA GLN A 22 -13.06 22.29 15.66
C GLN A 22 -12.07 22.58 14.51
N PRO A 23 -10.87 21.99 14.53
CA PRO A 23 -9.96 22.07 13.39
C PRO A 23 -10.64 21.59 12.11
N GLY A 24 -10.38 22.28 10.99
CA GLY A 24 -10.78 21.80 9.68
C GLY A 24 -10.10 20.47 9.29
N GLY A 25 -10.58 19.84 8.23
CA GLY A 25 -10.03 18.56 7.76
C GLY A 25 -8.54 18.66 7.38
N LEU A 26 -7.76 17.65 7.78
CA LEU A 26 -6.34 17.55 7.44
C LEU A 26 -6.15 17.38 5.92
N ARG A 27 -5.28 18.20 5.32
CA ARG A 27 -4.86 18.06 3.91
C ARG A 27 -3.35 17.93 3.83
N GLY A 28 -2.88 16.75 3.42
CA GLY A 28 -1.46 16.49 3.15
C GLY A 28 -1.21 16.31 1.64
N ARG A 29 0.01 16.60 1.18
CA ARG A 29 0.47 16.27 -0.18
C ARG A 29 1.50 15.15 -0.09
N ALA A 30 1.16 13.95 -0.56
CA ALA A 30 2.09 12.84 -0.66
C ALA A 30 2.66 12.73 -2.08
N ARG A 31 3.95 12.44 -2.19
CA ARG A 31 4.66 12.22 -3.47
C ARG A 31 5.61 11.03 -3.33
N MET A 32 5.71 10.24 -4.38
CA MET A 32 6.72 9.19 -4.55
C MET A 32 7.75 9.62 -5.58
N THR A 33 9.02 9.41 -5.29
CA THR A 33 10.12 9.64 -6.23
C THR A 33 10.56 8.29 -6.80
N LEU A 34 10.60 8.15 -8.12
CA LEU A 34 11.16 6.97 -8.78
C LEU A 34 12.48 7.29 -9.47
N GLN A 35 13.47 6.46 -9.17
CA GLN A 35 14.86 6.56 -9.58
C GLN A 35 15.16 5.60 -10.75
N THR A 36 14.45 4.47 -10.85
CA THR A 36 14.71 3.46 -11.88
C THR A 36 13.59 3.31 -12.92
N ARG A 37 13.99 3.00 -14.16
CA ARG A 37 13.03 2.62 -15.23
C ARG A 37 12.27 1.35 -14.89
N GLN A 38 12.88 0.48 -14.08
CA GLN A 38 12.32 -0.79 -13.64
C GLN A 38 11.10 -0.56 -12.73
N ALA A 39 11.24 0.28 -11.70
CA ALA A 39 10.13 0.65 -10.83
C ALA A 39 9.04 1.39 -11.60
N GLN A 40 9.41 2.31 -12.50
CA GLN A 40 8.45 3.01 -13.36
C GLN A 40 7.60 2.03 -14.21
N ARG A 41 8.20 0.98 -14.76
CA ARG A 41 7.48 -0.05 -15.53
C ARG A 41 6.52 -0.85 -14.66
N VAL A 42 6.92 -1.25 -13.45
CA VAL A 42 6.04 -1.96 -12.50
C VAL A 42 4.88 -1.07 -12.09
N MET A 43 5.15 0.20 -11.78
CA MET A 43 4.13 1.18 -11.42
C MET A 43 3.11 1.38 -12.54
N ARG A 44 3.56 1.57 -13.78
CA ARG A 44 2.65 1.73 -14.94
C ARG A 44 1.86 0.46 -15.23
N GLY A 45 2.46 -0.71 -15.00
CA GLY A 45 1.91 -1.97 -15.47
C GLY A 45 1.95 -2.07 -17.00
N ARG A 46 1.13 -2.97 -17.54
CA ARG A 46 0.99 -3.18 -19.00
C ARG A 46 -0.45 -3.56 -19.31
N THR A 47 -1.18 -2.67 -19.98
CA THR A 47 -2.49 -3.00 -20.55
C THR A 47 -2.34 -4.06 -21.62
N ARG A 48 -3.28 -5.00 -21.69
CA ARG A 48 -3.36 -5.95 -22.81
C ARG A 48 -3.62 -5.16 -24.10
N ARG A 49 -2.79 -5.37 -25.12
CA ARG A 49 -3.05 -4.89 -26.48
C ARG A 49 -3.59 -6.04 -27.30
N GLU A 50 -4.66 -5.78 -28.05
CA GLU A 50 -5.21 -6.74 -29.00
C GLU A 50 -4.13 -7.15 -30.01
N GLY A 51 -4.04 -8.45 -30.31
CA GLY A 51 -3.06 -9.01 -31.25
C GLY A 51 -1.66 -9.30 -30.69
N GLU A 52 -1.25 -8.75 -29.54
CA GLU A 52 0.12 -8.96 -29.01
C GLU A 52 0.31 -10.25 -28.19
N GLY A 53 -0.77 -10.99 -27.86
CA GLY A 53 -0.72 -12.25 -27.10
C GLY A 53 -0.18 -12.15 -25.66
N LYS A 54 0.22 -10.96 -25.21
CA LYS A 54 0.83 -10.74 -23.89
C LYS A 54 -0.23 -10.49 -22.82
N PRO A 55 -0.14 -11.15 -21.64
CA PRO A 55 -1.08 -10.92 -20.55
C PRO A 55 -0.94 -9.51 -19.97
N GLU A 56 -2.04 -9.01 -19.42
CA GLU A 56 -2.06 -7.75 -18.68
C GLU A 56 -1.20 -7.83 -17.41
N ILE A 57 -0.51 -6.73 -17.07
CA ILE A 57 0.19 -6.56 -15.80
C ILE A 57 -0.48 -5.40 -15.06
N ILE A 58 -1.04 -5.69 -13.89
CA ILE A 58 -1.67 -4.66 -13.05
C ILE A 58 -0.59 -3.72 -12.53
N GLY A 59 -0.76 -2.42 -12.79
CA GLY A 59 0.05 -1.34 -12.23
C GLY A 59 -0.59 -0.72 -10.98
N LEU A 60 0.10 0.26 -10.38
CA LEU A 60 -0.28 0.88 -9.11
C LEU A 60 -1.69 1.51 -9.15
N ALA A 61 -2.01 2.25 -10.20
CA ALA A 61 -3.30 2.92 -10.33
C ALA A 61 -4.46 1.89 -10.34
N ARG A 62 -4.33 0.82 -11.12
CA ARG A 62 -5.35 -0.24 -11.19
C ARG A 62 -5.44 -1.02 -9.88
N PHE A 63 -4.30 -1.34 -9.27
CA PHE A 63 -4.28 -1.97 -7.95
C PHE A 63 -5.02 -1.11 -6.91
N ALA A 64 -4.70 0.18 -6.81
CA ALA A 64 -5.33 1.10 -5.88
C ALA A 64 -6.84 1.25 -6.11
N THR A 65 -7.30 1.25 -7.38
CA THR A 65 -8.73 1.25 -7.71
C THR A 65 -9.43 -0.01 -7.21
N LEU A 66 -8.86 -1.20 -7.48
CA LEU A 66 -9.45 -2.47 -7.02
C LEU A 66 -9.51 -2.54 -5.50
N MET A 67 -8.42 -2.13 -4.82
CA MET A 67 -8.39 -2.09 -3.36
C MET A 67 -9.39 -1.07 -2.79
N ARG A 68 -9.65 0.04 -3.48
CA ARG A 68 -10.69 1.00 -3.07
C ARG A 68 -12.09 0.41 -3.12
N TRP A 69 -12.39 -0.41 -4.14
CA TRP A 69 -13.66 -1.10 -4.23
C TRP A 69 -13.81 -2.17 -3.15
N ALA A 70 -12.76 -2.97 -2.92
CA ALA A 70 -12.74 -3.94 -1.83
C ALA A 70 -12.90 -3.24 -0.47
N TRP A 71 -12.22 -2.11 -0.26
CA TRP A 71 -12.34 -1.35 0.98
C TRP A 71 -13.77 -0.87 1.23
N ARG A 72 -14.45 -0.31 0.23
CA ARG A 72 -15.88 0.08 0.37
C ARG A 72 -16.83 -1.10 0.55
N ALA A 73 -16.50 -2.27 0.01
CA ALA A 73 -17.30 -3.47 0.21
C ALA A 73 -17.12 -4.02 1.64
N ALA A 74 -15.88 -4.03 2.14
CA ALA A 74 -15.56 -4.38 3.52
C ALA A 74 -16.24 -3.45 4.54
N GLU A 75 -16.33 -2.15 4.23
CA GLU A 75 -17.06 -1.15 5.01
C GLU A 75 -18.55 -1.49 5.17
N ARG A 76 -19.12 -2.18 4.16
CA ARG A 76 -20.50 -2.68 4.13
C ARG A 76 -20.63 -4.13 4.57
N ASP A 77 -19.67 -4.59 5.37
CA ASP A 77 -19.65 -5.93 5.97
C ASP A 77 -19.55 -7.09 4.97
N ASP A 78 -18.92 -6.90 3.80
CA ASP A 78 -18.64 -7.99 2.85
C ASP A 78 -17.43 -8.84 3.32
N PRO A 79 -17.63 -10.14 3.65
CA PRO A 79 -16.56 -10.96 4.21
C PRO A 79 -15.49 -11.38 3.18
N TRP A 80 -15.81 -11.45 1.88
CA TRP A 80 -14.79 -11.70 0.84
C TRP A 80 -13.93 -10.49 0.61
N ALA A 81 -14.51 -9.30 0.70
CA ALA A 81 -13.77 -8.06 0.62
C ALA A 81 -12.81 -7.91 1.82
N ASP A 82 -13.28 -8.17 3.04
CA ASP A 82 -12.42 -8.18 4.24
C ASP A 82 -11.27 -9.19 4.11
N TRP A 83 -11.56 -10.39 3.61
CA TRP A 83 -10.53 -11.40 3.38
C TRP A 83 -9.49 -10.96 2.34
N LEU A 84 -9.94 -10.33 1.25
CA LEU A 84 -9.04 -9.74 0.26
C LEU A 84 -8.14 -8.67 0.87
N LEU A 85 -8.69 -7.76 1.67
CA LEU A 85 -7.94 -6.71 2.36
C LEU A 85 -6.87 -7.32 3.30
N LEU A 86 -7.23 -8.36 4.05
CA LEU A 86 -6.34 -9.07 4.96
C LEU A 86 -5.18 -9.72 4.20
N ARG A 87 -5.48 -10.46 3.13
CA ARG A 87 -4.47 -11.10 2.28
C ARG A 87 -3.53 -10.07 1.64
N ALA A 88 -4.08 -8.97 1.13
CA ALA A 88 -3.29 -7.90 0.56
C ALA A 88 -2.36 -7.26 1.60
N TYR A 89 -2.86 -7.02 2.82
CA TYR A 89 -2.05 -6.47 3.92
C TYR A 89 -0.85 -7.35 4.25
N HIS A 90 -1.06 -8.66 4.46
CA HIS A 90 0.02 -9.59 4.76
C HIS A 90 1.03 -9.67 3.61
N ALA A 91 0.57 -9.90 2.38
CA ALA A 91 1.44 -10.03 1.23
C ALA A 91 2.26 -8.76 0.94
N ILE A 92 1.71 -7.56 1.20
CA ILE A 92 2.48 -6.32 1.08
C ILE A 92 3.60 -6.31 2.11
N ASN A 93 3.31 -6.56 3.38
CA ASN A 93 4.32 -6.46 4.44
C ASN A 93 5.41 -7.53 4.27
N GLU A 94 5.05 -8.78 3.98
CA GLU A 94 5.99 -9.87 3.70
C GLU A 94 6.91 -9.54 2.52
N ASN A 95 6.35 -9.01 1.42
CA ASN A 95 7.16 -8.68 0.24
C ASN A 95 8.00 -7.41 0.44
N ARG A 96 7.57 -6.47 1.30
CA ARG A 96 8.40 -5.33 1.70
C ARG A 96 9.61 -5.80 2.50
N GLU A 97 9.43 -6.68 3.48
CA GLU A 97 10.52 -7.27 4.25
C GLU A 97 11.47 -8.06 3.35
N THR A 98 10.93 -8.86 2.43
CA THR A 98 11.72 -9.61 1.46
C THR A 98 12.56 -8.68 0.58
N LEU A 99 11.97 -7.59 0.06
CA LEU A 99 12.69 -6.60 -0.73
C LEU A 99 13.76 -5.87 0.09
N ALA A 100 13.50 -5.57 1.35
CA ALA A 100 14.48 -4.95 2.24
C ALA A 100 15.69 -5.86 2.46
N VAL A 101 15.48 -7.16 2.67
CA VAL A 101 16.57 -8.16 2.78
C VAL A 101 17.34 -8.25 1.45
N LEU A 102 16.65 -8.32 0.32
CA LEU A 102 17.30 -8.36 -1.00
C LEU A 102 18.11 -7.09 -1.29
N ARG A 103 17.63 -5.93 -0.86
CA ARG A 103 18.34 -4.65 -0.94
C ARG A 103 19.62 -4.68 -0.12
N GLN A 104 19.55 -5.08 1.15
CA GLN A 104 20.72 -5.19 2.01
C GLN A 104 21.77 -6.15 1.42
N GLN A 105 21.34 -7.29 0.86
CA GLN A 105 22.25 -8.22 0.19
C GLN A 105 22.89 -7.62 -1.07
N ALA A 106 22.20 -6.75 -1.79
CA ALA A 106 22.76 -6.06 -2.95
C ALA A 106 23.74 -4.96 -2.55
N GLU A 107 23.44 -4.20 -1.49
CA GLU A 107 24.30 -3.17 -0.92
C GLU A 107 25.58 -3.77 -0.31
N ALA A 108 25.47 -4.89 0.41
CA ALA A 108 26.63 -5.59 0.98
C ALA A 108 27.64 -6.03 -0.10
N ARG A 109 27.21 -6.24 -1.35
CA ARG A 109 28.14 -6.54 -2.46
C ARG A 109 28.99 -5.33 -2.83
N LEU A 110 28.49 -4.10 -2.63
CA LEU A 110 29.20 -2.85 -2.91
C LEU A 110 30.31 -2.61 -1.89
N GLU A 111 30.14 -3.08 -0.65
CA GLU A 111 31.08 -2.88 0.46
C GLU A 111 32.29 -3.84 0.44
N VAL A 112 32.39 -4.73 -0.55
CA VAL A 112 33.40 -5.80 -0.58
C VAL A 112 34.82 -5.27 -0.85
N MET A 113 34.97 -4.05 -1.38
CA MET A 113 36.26 -3.52 -1.83
C MET A 113 36.83 -2.49 -0.83
N PRO A 114 37.88 -2.80 -0.05
CA PRO A 114 38.37 -1.90 1.01
C PRO A 114 39.03 -0.60 0.49
N ASN A 115 39.45 -0.57 -0.77
CA ASN A 115 40.16 0.57 -1.36
C ASN A 115 39.31 1.36 -2.38
N VAL A 116 38.03 1.03 -2.52
CA VAL A 116 37.12 1.67 -3.48
C VAL A 116 35.80 1.98 -2.77
N GLU A 117 35.51 3.26 -2.62
CA GLU A 117 34.22 3.73 -2.08
C GLU A 117 33.17 3.74 -3.20
N ILE A 118 32.04 3.07 -2.97
CA ILE A 118 30.98 2.92 -3.97
C ILE A 118 29.64 3.27 -3.33
N ASP A 119 29.11 4.44 -3.69
CA ASP A 119 27.76 4.85 -3.31
C ASP A 119 26.69 4.25 -4.22
N VAL A 120 25.50 4.01 -3.67
CA VAL A 120 24.33 3.60 -4.46
C VAL A 120 23.88 4.75 -5.36
N ALA A 121 23.98 4.55 -6.67
CA ALA A 121 23.71 5.57 -7.66
C ALA A 121 22.28 6.15 -7.57
N GLU A 122 22.16 7.45 -7.84
CA GLU A 122 20.89 8.19 -7.97
C GLU A 122 20.61 8.55 -9.42
N SER A 123 19.33 8.68 -9.76
CA SER A 123 18.95 9.24 -11.07
C SER A 123 19.28 10.72 -11.08
N LEU A 124 19.87 11.19 -12.18
CA LEU A 124 20.03 12.63 -12.43
C LEU A 124 18.67 13.32 -12.66
N GLU A 125 17.68 12.56 -13.14
CA GLU A 125 16.33 13.04 -13.42
C GLU A 125 15.31 12.06 -12.83
N PRO A 126 15.14 12.04 -11.50
CA PRO A 126 14.12 11.20 -10.87
C PRO A 126 12.74 11.76 -11.18
N ILE A 127 11.76 10.88 -11.36
CA ILE A 127 10.37 11.31 -11.60
C ILE A 127 9.62 11.42 -10.28
N GLN A 128 8.90 12.53 -10.09
CA GLN A 128 8.00 12.70 -8.95
C GLN A 128 6.55 12.40 -9.34
N ILE A 129 5.88 11.63 -8.49
CA ILE A 129 4.56 11.10 -8.77
C ILE A 129 3.66 11.46 -7.59
N PRO A 130 2.60 12.27 -7.79
CA PRO A 130 1.65 12.57 -6.73
C PRO A 130 0.90 11.31 -6.33
N LEU A 131 0.68 11.13 -5.03
CA LEU A 131 -0.13 10.05 -4.48
C LEU A 131 -1.43 10.64 -3.93
N ASP A 132 -2.56 10.23 -4.50
CA ASP A 132 -3.91 10.73 -4.20
C ASP A 132 -4.90 9.58 -3.93
N PHE A 133 -4.44 8.57 -3.20
CA PHE A 133 -5.28 7.42 -2.87
C PHE A 133 -6.27 7.73 -1.75
N SER A 134 -7.49 7.21 -1.85
CA SER A 134 -8.51 7.35 -0.78
C SER A 134 -8.52 6.18 0.19
N THR A 135 -7.57 5.23 0.06
CA THR A 135 -7.46 4.09 0.97
C THR A 135 -5.98 3.85 1.31
N PRO A 136 -5.68 3.30 2.50
CA PRO A 136 -4.31 3.00 2.91
C PRO A 136 -3.57 2.07 1.92
N TYR A 137 -4.28 1.11 1.33
CA TYR A 137 -3.68 0.12 0.41
C TYR A 137 -3.06 0.73 -0.85
N GLY A 138 -3.59 1.85 -1.36
CA GLY A 138 -2.95 2.55 -2.47
C GLY A 138 -1.57 3.07 -2.09
N TYR A 139 -1.43 3.66 -0.90
CA TYR A 139 -0.14 4.11 -0.37
C TYR A 139 0.80 2.95 -0.09
N MET A 140 0.30 1.87 0.51
CA MET A 140 1.10 0.67 0.75
C MET A 140 1.65 0.07 -0.55
N GLY A 141 0.84 0.06 -1.63
CA GLY A 141 1.31 -0.34 -2.95
C GLY A 141 2.41 0.57 -3.51
N ALA A 142 2.33 1.88 -3.26
CA ALA A 142 3.39 2.82 -3.63
C ALA A 142 4.67 2.60 -2.80
N TYR A 143 4.55 2.35 -1.50
CA TYR A 143 5.70 2.04 -0.64
C TYR A 143 6.43 0.77 -1.10
N LEU A 144 5.67 -0.28 -1.47
CA LEU A 144 6.24 -1.51 -2.01
C LEU A 144 7.01 -1.28 -3.32
N ILE A 145 6.54 -0.38 -4.19
CA ILE A 145 7.30 0.04 -5.38
C ILE A 145 8.58 0.78 -4.98
N GLY A 146 8.53 1.64 -3.97
CA GLY A 146 9.70 2.34 -3.43
C GLY A 146 10.79 1.39 -2.93
N GLU A 147 10.42 0.35 -2.18
CA GLU A 147 11.38 -0.69 -1.75
C GLU A 147 12.03 -1.39 -2.94
N TYR A 148 11.24 -1.71 -3.97
CA TYR A 148 11.75 -2.31 -5.20
C TYR A 148 12.67 -1.35 -5.99
N ASP A 149 12.35 -0.06 -6.01
CA ASP A 149 13.16 0.97 -6.66
C ASP A 149 14.54 1.10 -5.99
N ASN A 150 14.58 1.11 -4.66
CA ASN A 150 15.83 1.11 -3.89
C ASN A 150 16.66 -0.16 -4.15
N TYR A 151 16.03 -1.34 -4.14
CA TYR A 151 16.70 -2.59 -4.51
C TYR A 151 17.26 -2.55 -5.95
N ALA A 152 16.48 -2.03 -6.89
CA ALA A 152 16.90 -1.92 -8.28
C ALA A 152 18.09 -0.98 -8.45
N ARG A 153 18.16 0.13 -7.71
CA ARG A 153 19.33 1.03 -7.70
C ARG A 153 20.59 0.31 -7.25
N ALA A 154 20.53 -0.43 -6.14
CA ALA A 154 21.69 -1.17 -5.63
C ALA A 154 22.20 -2.20 -6.66
N LEU A 155 21.30 -2.96 -7.29
CA LEU A 155 21.68 -3.91 -8.35
C LEU A 155 22.27 -3.23 -9.59
N LEU A 156 21.67 -2.13 -10.04
CA LEU A 156 22.16 -1.40 -11.20
C LEU A 156 23.52 -0.77 -10.93
N THR A 157 23.77 -0.30 -9.70
CA THR A 157 25.07 0.19 -9.23
C THR A 157 26.08 -0.94 -9.26
N ALA A 158 25.80 -2.07 -8.60
CA ALA A 158 26.69 -3.24 -8.55
C ALA A 158 27.04 -3.75 -9.96
N ARG A 159 26.06 -3.73 -10.89
CA ARG A 159 26.31 -4.08 -12.29
C ARG A 159 27.23 -3.07 -12.99
N HIS A 160 27.01 -1.77 -12.76
CA HIS A 160 27.77 -0.71 -13.42
C HIS A 160 29.25 -0.77 -13.07
N VAL A 161 29.57 -1.01 -11.79
CA VAL A 161 30.95 -1.12 -11.29
C VAL A 161 31.56 -2.51 -11.48
N GLY A 162 30.85 -3.44 -12.12
CA GLY A 162 31.38 -4.76 -12.48
C GLY A 162 31.34 -5.83 -11.39
N LEU A 163 30.65 -5.60 -10.27
CA LEU A 163 30.53 -6.58 -9.17
C LEU A 163 29.56 -7.72 -9.49
N ILE A 164 28.60 -7.51 -10.39
CA ILE A 164 27.69 -8.55 -10.88
C ILE A 164 27.55 -8.51 -12.40
N THR A 165 27.28 -9.67 -12.99
CA THR A 165 27.01 -9.77 -14.42
C THR A 165 25.66 -9.15 -14.80
N LYS A 166 25.51 -8.73 -16.05
CA LYS A 166 24.23 -8.29 -16.62
C LYS A 166 23.13 -9.33 -16.42
N ALA A 167 23.42 -10.60 -16.68
CA ALA A 167 22.44 -11.69 -16.55
C ALA A 167 22.00 -11.89 -15.09
N SER A 168 22.92 -11.76 -14.12
CA SER A 168 22.56 -11.82 -12.70
C SER A 168 21.67 -10.65 -12.31
N ALA A 169 22.04 -9.43 -12.71
CA ALA A 169 21.24 -8.23 -12.42
C ALA A 169 19.83 -8.33 -13.03
N GLU A 170 19.69 -8.78 -14.28
CA GLU A 170 18.40 -8.95 -14.94
C GLU A 170 17.52 -10.00 -14.23
N ARG A 171 18.11 -11.12 -13.80
CA ARG A 171 17.42 -12.16 -13.03
C ARG A 171 16.91 -11.62 -11.70
N ASP A 172 17.77 -10.90 -10.97
CA ASP A 172 17.48 -10.38 -9.64
C ASP A 172 16.44 -9.23 -9.70
N LEU A 173 16.55 -8.34 -10.70
CA LEU A 173 15.52 -7.33 -10.99
C LEU A 173 14.18 -7.99 -11.34
N HIS A 174 14.17 -9.07 -12.13
CA HIS A 174 12.94 -9.78 -12.46
C HIS A 174 12.28 -10.40 -11.23
N LYS A 175 13.06 -10.98 -10.31
CA LYS A 175 12.59 -11.51 -9.03
C LYS A 175 11.98 -10.41 -8.15
N GLY A 176 12.71 -9.31 -7.94
CA GLY A 176 12.20 -8.17 -7.17
C GLY A 176 10.90 -7.60 -7.75
N GLY A 177 10.86 -7.42 -9.07
CA GLY A 177 9.66 -6.95 -9.75
C GLY A 177 8.50 -7.96 -9.71
N HIS A 178 8.78 -9.27 -9.56
CA HIS A 178 7.75 -10.29 -9.37
C HIS A 178 7.07 -10.16 -8.01
N LEU A 179 7.82 -9.87 -6.93
CA LEU A 179 7.26 -9.65 -5.60
C LEU A 179 6.19 -8.55 -5.63
N VAL A 180 6.49 -7.40 -6.25
CA VAL A 180 5.51 -6.32 -6.39
C VAL A 180 4.29 -6.73 -7.24
N ARG A 181 4.53 -7.36 -8.40
CA ARG A 181 3.46 -7.78 -9.31
C ARG A 181 2.54 -8.84 -8.70
N SER A 182 3.09 -9.74 -7.88
CA SER A 182 2.33 -10.78 -7.21
C SER A 182 1.27 -10.17 -6.28
N VAL A 183 1.65 -9.16 -5.51
CA VAL A 183 0.74 -8.38 -4.65
C VAL A 183 -0.32 -7.68 -5.49
N PHE A 184 0.09 -7.01 -6.57
CA PHE A 184 -0.85 -6.28 -7.42
C PHE A 184 -1.85 -7.19 -8.13
N HIS A 185 -1.53 -8.48 -8.25
CA HIS A 185 -2.42 -9.47 -8.83
C HIS A 185 -3.43 -10.06 -7.83
N ILE A 186 -3.22 -9.92 -6.51
CA ILE A 186 -4.14 -10.46 -5.49
C ILE A 186 -5.61 -10.07 -5.74
N PRO A 187 -5.97 -8.79 -6.02
CA PRO A 187 -7.36 -8.42 -6.24
C PRO A 187 -7.87 -8.74 -7.66
N ALA A 188 -7.06 -9.34 -8.55
CA ALA A 188 -7.42 -9.49 -9.96
C ALA A 188 -8.65 -10.38 -10.19
N ALA A 189 -8.81 -11.43 -9.36
CA ALA A 189 -9.92 -12.38 -9.45
C ALA A 189 -11.14 -11.94 -8.61
N TRP A 190 -10.98 -11.01 -7.67
CA TRP A 190 -12.06 -10.61 -6.78
C TRP A 190 -13.16 -9.85 -7.51
N ARG A 191 -14.40 -10.17 -7.20
CA ARG A 191 -15.59 -9.48 -7.73
C ARG A 191 -16.54 -9.18 -6.58
N PHE A 192 -17.06 -7.96 -6.55
CA PHE A 192 -18.11 -7.60 -5.62
C PHE A 192 -19.39 -8.38 -5.94
N ARG A 193 -19.99 -8.99 -4.92
CA ARG A 193 -21.21 -9.80 -5.07
C ARG A 193 -22.34 -9.34 -4.15
N GLY A 194 -22.11 -8.33 -3.29
CA GLY A 194 -23.13 -7.80 -2.39
C GLY A 194 -23.60 -8.83 -1.38
N LEU A 195 -22.66 -9.53 -0.76
CA LEU A 195 -22.91 -10.40 0.39
C LEU A 195 -22.49 -9.66 1.65
N THR A 196 -23.17 -9.94 2.75
CA THR A 196 -22.83 -9.47 4.10
C THR A 196 -22.68 -10.68 4.99
N ARG A 197 -21.99 -10.58 6.14
CA ARG A 197 -21.87 -11.72 7.06
C ARG A 197 -23.23 -12.27 7.48
N ALA A 198 -24.18 -11.37 7.73
CA ALA A 198 -25.58 -11.72 8.03
C ALA A 198 -26.24 -12.57 6.93
N SER A 199 -26.05 -12.22 5.65
CA SER A 199 -26.64 -12.99 4.53
C SER A 199 -25.92 -14.32 4.25
N VAL A 200 -24.66 -14.45 4.68
CA VAL A 200 -23.93 -15.72 4.62
C VAL A 200 -24.40 -16.68 5.71
N HIS A 201 -24.60 -16.21 6.95
CA HIS A 201 -25.15 -17.02 8.05
C HIS A 201 -26.56 -17.54 7.75
N GLY A 202 -27.34 -16.80 6.96
CA GLY A 202 -28.63 -17.25 6.42
C GLY A 202 -28.54 -18.39 5.37
N LYS A 203 -27.35 -18.94 5.10
CA LYS A 203 -27.08 -20.02 4.12
C LYS A 203 -27.61 -19.72 2.73
N THR A 204 -27.24 -18.57 2.19
CA THR A 204 -27.65 -18.18 0.83
C THR A 204 -26.94 -19.04 -0.22
N GLU A 205 -27.70 -19.58 -1.19
CA GLU A 205 -27.14 -20.26 -2.39
C GLU A 205 -26.11 -19.38 -3.11
N LYS A 206 -26.32 -18.07 -3.07
CA LYS A 206 -25.40 -17.05 -3.57
C LYS A 206 -24.03 -17.09 -2.89
N ALA A 207 -23.95 -17.37 -1.59
CA ALA A 207 -22.65 -17.50 -0.90
C ALA A 207 -21.87 -18.71 -1.39
N ALA A 208 -22.55 -19.83 -1.65
CA ALA A 208 -21.92 -21.02 -2.22
C ALA A 208 -21.39 -20.75 -3.64
N GLU A 209 -22.19 -20.11 -4.51
CA GLU A 209 -21.77 -19.74 -5.88
C GLU A 209 -20.54 -18.81 -5.88
N VAL A 210 -20.49 -17.85 -4.94
CA VAL A 210 -19.34 -16.97 -4.80
C VAL A 210 -18.12 -17.73 -4.32
N ALA A 211 -18.29 -18.67 -3.40
CA ALA A 211 -17.19 -19.49 -2.89
C ALA A 211 -16.60 -20.43 -3.95
N GLU A 212 -17.39 -20.93 -4.90
CA GLU A 212 -16.89 -21.72 -6.04
C GLU A 212 -15.87 -20.93 -6.90
N THR A 213 -16.07 -19.62 -7.02
CA THR A 213 -15.23 -18.76 -7.88
C THR A 213 -14.12 -18.04 -7.13
N GLN A 214 -14.34 -17.66 -5.87
CA GLN A 214 -13.41 -16.84 -5.08
C GLN A 214 -12.80 -17.58 -3.88
N GLY A 215 -13.24 -18.81 -3.60
CA GLY A 215 -12.88 -19.58 -2.41
C GLY A 215 -13.66 -19.13 -1.18
N TRP A 216 -13.77 -20.00 -0.17
CA TRP A 216 -14.34 -19.63 1.13
C TRP A 216 -13.35 -18.81 1.97
N PRO A 217 -13.75 -17.66 2.54
CA PRO A 217 -12.98 -17.00 3.58
C PRO A 217 -12.82 -17.92 4.80
N PRO A 218 -11.72 -17.79 5.56
CA PRO A 218 -11.58 -18.44 6.86
C PRO A 218 -12.75 -18.11 7.79
N GLN A 219 -13.10 -19.03 8.69
CA GLN A 219 -14.24 -18.86 9.59
C GLN A 219 -14.09 -17.61 10.45
N GLU A 220 -12.88 -17.31 10.90
CA GLU A 220 -12.56 -16.13 11.69
C GLU A 220 -12.88 -14.82 10.96
N VAL A 221 -12.76 -14.82 9.62
CA VAL A 221 -13.14 -13.69 8.77
C VAL A 221 -14.66 -13.65 8.56
N LEU A 222 -15.31 -14.81 8.37
CA LEU A 222 -16.76 -14.90 8.28
C LEU A 222 -17.44 -14.40 9.56
N ASP A 223 -16.87 -14.72 10.72
CA ASP A 223 -17.34 -14.28 12.04
C ASP A 223 -16.98 -12.82 12.35
N GLY A 224 -16.11 -12.20 11.54
CA GLY A 224 -15.64 -10.83 11.73
C GLY A 224 -14.61 -10.67 12.86
N THR A 225 -14.16 -11.78 13.47
CA THR A 225 -13.16 -11.79 14.55
C THR A 225 -11.76 -11.39 14.06
N ILE A 226 -11.43 -11.72 12.81
CA ILE A 226 -10.20 -11.27 12.15
C ILE A 226 -10.56 -10.43 10.93
N ARG A 227 -10.01 -9.23 10.90
CA ARG A 227 -10.07 -8.30 9.77
C ARG A 227 -8.69 -7.73 9.53
N SER A 228 -8.48 -7.11 8.38
CA SER A 228 -7.20 -6.44 8.14
C SER A 228 -6.97 -5.32 9.17
N PRO A 229 -5.72 -5.09 9.63
CA PRO A 229 -5.41 -3.97 10.53
C PRO A 229 -5.76 -2.59 9.95
N LEU A 230 -5.95 -2.49 8.63
CA LEU A 230 -6.34 -1.27 7.92
C LEU A 230 -7.74 -1.37 7.30
N ALA A 231 -8.55 -2.32 7.77
CA ALA A 231 -9.94 -2.45 7.36
C ALA A 231 -10.73 -1.20 7.80
N PRO A 232 -11.74 -0.79 7.01
CA PRO A 232 -12.66 0.27 7.42
C PRO A 232 -13.45 -0.15 8.67
N GLU A 233 -13.91 0.85 9.42
CA GLU A 233 -15.00 0.63 10.36
C GLU A 233 -16.24 0.10 9.62
N LEU A 234 -16.98 -0.80 10.26
CA LEU A 234 -18.22 -1.29 9.69
C LEU A 234 -19.26 -0.18 9.80
N GLN A 235 -20.02 0.05 8.73
CA GLN A 235 -21.18 0.94 8.79
C GLN A 235 -22.16 0.39 9.81
N SER A 236 -22.41 1.14 10.88
CA SER A 236 -23.54 0.85 11.77
C SER A 236 -24.80 0.91 10.91
N LEU A 237 -25.55 -0.19 10.85
CA LEU A 237 -26.91 -0.18 10.35
C LEU A 237 -27.74 0.63 11.36
N THR A 238 -27.68 1.96 11.29
CA THR A 238 -28.72 2.81 11.86
C THR A 238 -30.00 2.43 11.12
N SER A 239 -30.83 1.64 11.79
CA SER A 239 -32.20 1.43 11.40
C SER A 239 -32.90 2.78 11.57
N ASP A 240 -33.18 3.45 10.46
CA ASP A 240 -34.24 4.46 10.39
C ASP A 240 -35.60 3.76 10.34
#